data_AF-A0AAX2JCN2-F1
#
_entry.id   AF-A0AAX2JCN2-F1
#
_cell.length_a   1.000
_cell.length_b   1.000
_cell.length_c   1.000
_cell.angle_alpha   90.00
_cell.angle_beta   90.00
_cell.angle_gamma   90.00
#
_symmetry.space_group_name_H-M   'P 1'
#
loop_
_entity.id
_entity.type
_entity.pdbx_description
1 polymer ?
#
loop_
_entity_poly.entity_id
_entity_poly.type
_entity_poly.pdbx_seq_one_letter_code
_entity_poly.pdbx_strand_id
1 'polypeptide(L)'
;MSTLAYIYNKNLEVIGIPYILGEMEFKENPAKFYPSWNGSEMYYSFKKIEHPILDNGVLREKTRGELILLNNRLDLLRNGEYAKDGKIIYVEAPKDLLRPNWNRELNIWEEGMKKAELIEIRKNKILEYYKLEDEKRILEGSKFPIDEEIKAITERMAILEVDINNLQEKIKAL
;
A
#
# COMPACT_ATOMS: atom_id res chain seq x y z
N MET A 1 -17.47 -4.39 37.72
CA MET A 1 -16.09 -4.56 37.22
C MET A 1 -15.40 -3.22 37.35
N SER A 2 -14.22 -3.16 37.96
CA SER A 2 -13.40 -1.95 37.91
C SER A 2 -12.81 -1.78 36.52
N THR A 3 -12.76 -0.54 36.04
CA THR A 3 -12.13 -0.16 34.76
C THR A 3 -10.92 0.73 35.07
N LEU A 4 -10.01 0.92 34.12
CA LEU A 4 -8.90 1.85 34.26
C LEU A 4 -9.23 3.17 33.56
N ALA A 5 -8.83 4.29 34.16
CA ALA A 5 -8.68 5.55 33.44
C ALA A 5 -7.18 5.84 33.30
N TYR A 6 -6.77 6.32 32.13
CA TYR A 6 -5.41 6.81 31.88
C TYR A 6 -5.46 8.32 31.92
N ILE A 7 -4.70 8.93 32.83
CA ILE A 7 -4.62 10.38 33.02
C ILE A 7 -3.35 10.89 32.37
N TYR A 8 -3.48 11.92 31.54
CA TYR A 8 -2.40 12.53 30.78
C TYR A 8 -2.19 13.97 31.25
N ASN A 9 -0.93 14.41 31.33
CA ASN A 9 -0.58 15.80 31.61
C ASN A 9 -0.72 16.68 30.34
N LYS A 10 -0.41 17.98 30.45
CA LYS A 10 -0.37 18.92 29.32
C LYS A 10 0.62 18.56 28.20
N ASN A 11 1.64 17.75 28.50
CA ASN A 11 2.58 17.22 27.52
C ASN A 11 2.10 15.89 26.90
N LEU A 12 0.90 15.43 27.28
CA LEU A 12 0.27 14.19 26.87
C LEU A 12 1.03 12.93 27.33
N GLU A 13 1.70 13.01 28.47
CA GLU A 13 2.36 11.87 29.12
C GLU A 13 1.43 11.28 30.18
N VAL A 14 1.39 9.95 30.29
CA VAL A 14 0.59 9.28 31.32
C VAL A 14 1.19 9.56 32.70
N ILE A 15 0.42 10.18 33.58
CA ILE A 15 0.81 10.54 34.96
C ILE A 15 0.01 9.80 36.04
N GLY A 16 -1.00 9.03 35.65
CA GLY A 16 -1.82 8.26 36.58
C GLY A 16 -2.71 7.24 35.88
N ILE A 17 -2.94 6.12 36.54
CA ILE A 17 -3.82 5.05 36.05
C ILE A 17 -4.74 4.56 37.18
N PRO A 18 -5.71 5.38 37.65
CA PRO A 18 -6.61 4.97 38.72
C PRO A 18 -7.58 3.88 38.26
N TYR A 19 -7.95 3.02 39.21
CA TYR A 19 -9.12 2.16 39.08
C TYR A 19 -10.39 2.98 39.31
N ILE A 20 -11.33 2.87 38.39
CA ILE A 20 -12.62 3.57 38.44
C ILE A 20 -13.77 2.55 38.54
N LEU A 21 -14.86 2.96 39.18
CA LEU A 21 -16.05 2.13 39.32
C LEU A 21 -16.93 2.16 38.06
N GLY A 22 -16.85 3.23 37.28
CA GLY A 22 -17.50 3.38 35.98
C GLY A 22 -17.10 4.69 35.28
N GLU A 23 -17.22 4.74 33.96
CA GLU A 23 -16.85 5.92 33.17
C GLU A 23 -17.68 7.17 33.53
N MET A 24 -18.97 7.01 33.80
CA MET A 24 -19.88 8.12 34.14
C MET A 24 -19.47 8.78 35.47
N GLU A 25 -19.22 7.99 36.51
CA GLU A 25 -18.82 8.50 37.82
C GLU A 25 -17.47 9.22 37.76
N PHE A 26 -16.52 8.69 36.96
CA PHE A 26 -15.26 9.38 36.72
C PHE A 26 -15.47 10.72 35.99
N LYS A 27 -16.35 10.78 34.98
CA LYS A 27 -16.65 12.02 34.25
C LYS A 27 -17.28 13.09 35.15
N GLU A 28 -18.15 12.68 36.07
CA GLU A 28 -18.82 13.58 37.01
C GLU A 28 -17.88 14.10 38.10
N ASN A 29 -17.01 13.25 38.65
CA ASN A 29 -16.08 13.65 39.70
C ASN A 29 -14.73 12.90 39.63
N PRO A 30 -13.81 13.32 38.73
CA PRO A 30 -12.50 12.68 38.59
C PRO A 30 -11.65 12.75 39.87
N ALA A 31 -11.80 13.82 40.67
CA ALA A 31 -11.06 14.04 41.90
C ALA A 31 -11.35 12.97 42.98
N LYS A 32 -12.49 12.28 42.91
CA LYS A 32 -12.80 11.13 43.77
C LYS A 32 -11.81 9.97 43.55
N PHE A 33 -11.31 9.81 42.34
CA PHE A 33 -10.43 8.71 41.94
C PHE A 33 -8.95 9.15 41.82
N TYR A 34 -8.72 10.43 41.57
CA TYR A 34 -7.40 11.03 41.48
C TYR A 34 -7.41 12.41 42.16
N PRO A 35 -7.12 12.49 43.48
CA PRO A 35 -7.31 13.72 44.26
C PRO A 35 -6.60 14.97 43.75
N SER A 36 -5.50 14.81 43.01
CA SER A 36 -4.75 15.90 42.37
C SER A 36 -5.28 16.28 40.98
N TRP A 37 -6.48 15.83 40.60
CA TRP A 37 -7.07 16.11 39.29
C TRP A 37 -7.22 17.62 39.04
N ASN A 38 -6.66 18.08 37.92
CA ASN A 38 -6.82 19.45 37.42
C ASN A 38 -7.45 19.44 36.01
N GLY A 39 -8.73 19.77 35.92
CA GLY A 39 -9.46 19.76 34.64
C GLY A 39 -9.00 20.79 33.60
N SER A 40 -8.11 21.73 33.96
CA SER A 40 -7.54 22.70 33.02
C SER A 40 -6.20 22.26 32.41
N GLU A 41 -5.52 21.30 33.01
CA GLU A 41 -4.17 20.88 32.61
C GLU A 41 -4.03 19.36 32.39
N MET A 42 -5.08 18.59 32.69
CA MET A 42 -5.11 17.13 32.59
C MET A 42 -6.19 16.66 31.64
N TYR A 43 -5.88 15.57 30.95
CA TYR A 43 -6.78 14.86 30.05
C TYR A 43 -6.94 13.42 30.51
N TYR A 44 -7.98 12.75 30.04
CA TYR A 44 -8.17 11.34 30.36
C TYR A 44 -8.65 10.53 29.15
N SER A 45 -8.43 9.23 29.21
CA SER A 45 -9.02 8.23 28.31
C SER A 45 -9.23 6.93 29.07
N PHE A 46 -10.29 6.18 28.75
CA PHE A 46 -10.54 4.86 29.33
C PHE A 46 -9.77 3.73 28.62
N LYS A 47 -9.02 4.08 27.57
CA LYS A 47 -8.05 3.22 26.89
C LYS A 47 -6.70 3.92 26.84
N LYS A 48 -5.61 3.14 26.91
CA LYS A 48 -4.28 3.70 26.69
C LYS A 48 -4.17 4.21 25.25
N ILE A 49 -3.62 5.40 25.10
CA ILE A 49 -3.31 6.04 23.82
C ILE A 49 -1.79 6.08 23.76
N GLU A 50 -1.21 5.43 22.75
CA GLU A 50 0.23 5.25 22.64
C GLU A 50 0.90 6.47 22.00
N HIS A 51 0.22 7.13 21.06
CA HIS A 51 0.69 8.33 20.38
C HIS A 51 -0.34 9.47 20.51
N PRO A 52 -0.51 10.03 21.70
CA PRO A 52 -1.57 10.99 21.96
C PRO A 52 -1.40 12.29 21.18
N ILE A 53 -2.52 12.90 20.81
CA ILE A 53 -2.63 14.25 20.25
C ILE A 53 -3.91 14.90 20.75
N LEU A 54 -3.87 16.22 20.88
CA LEU A 54 -5.08 17.02 21.12
C LEU A 54 -5.61 17.52 19.78
N ASP A 55 -6.87 17.19 19.52
CA ASP A 55 -7.60 17.65 18.35
C ASP A 55 -8.81 18.45 18.83
N ASN A 56 -8.77 19.77 18.67
CA ASN A 56 -9.76 20.70 19.21
C ASN A 56 -10.02 20.49 20.71
N GLY A 57 -8.96 20.24 21.48
CA GLY A 57 -9.02 20.00 22.92
C GLY A 57 -9.44 18.58 23.34
N VAL A 58 -9.74 17.70 22.39
CA VAL A 58 -10.07 16.30 22.64
C VAL A 58 -8.82 15.43 22.52
N LEU A 59 -8.52 14.66 23.56
CA LEU A 59 -7.45 13.68 23.55
C LEU A 59 -7.83 12.49 22.66
N ARG A 60 -6.98 12.19 21.66
CA ARG A 60 -7.14 11.01 20.81
C ARG A 60 -5.79 10.42 20.39
N GLU A 61 -5.85 9.24 19.79
CA GLU A 61 -4.72 8.60 19.12
C GLU A 61 -4.38 9.34 17.82
N LYS A 62 -3.08 9.50 17.53
CA LYS A 62 -2.64 10.02 16.23
C LYS A 62 -3.07 9.05 15.13
N THR A 63 -3.55 9.61 14.03
CA THR A 63 -3.77 8.88 12.80
C THR A 63 -2.43 8.44 12.20
N ARG A 64 -2.46 7.44 11.32
CA ARG A 64 -1.29 7.02 10.53
C ARG A 64 -0.62 8.21 9.81
N GLY A 65 -1.43 9.11 9.23
CA GLY A 65 -0.92 10.29 8.54
C GLY A 65 -0.17 11.25 9.46
N GLU A 66 -0.72 11.51 10.65
CA GLU A 66 -0.06 12.32 11.67
C GLU A 66 1.22 11.66 12.19
N LEU A 67 1.25 10.33 12.34
CA LEU A 67 2.49 9.63 12.71
C LEU A 67 3.58 9.80 11.64
N ILE A 68 3.21 9.68 10.37
CA ILE A 68 4.15 9.88 9.26
C ILE A 68 4.65 11.33 9.23
N LEU A 69 3.74 12.30 9.29
CA LEU A 69 4.05 13.71 9.01
C LEU A 69 4.59 14.49 10.23
N LEU A 70 4.08 14.21 11.43
CA LEU A 70 4.47 14.91 12.65
C LEU A 70 5.58 14.19 13.42
N ASN A 71 5.61 12.85 13.34
CA ASN A 71 6.54 12.02 14.10
C ASN A 71 7.62 11.35 13.21
N ASN A 72 7.69 11.71 11.92
CA ASN A 72 8.64 11.17 10.94
C ASN A 72 8.66 9.63 10.87
N ARG A 73 7.51 8.98 11.06
CA ARG A 73 7.35 7.52 10.98
C ARG A 73 7.24 7.05 9.54
N LEU A 74 8.30 7.26 8.76
CA LEU A 74 8.35 6.91 7.33
C LEU A 74 8.23 5.40 7.07
N ASP A 75 8.51 4.57 8.08
CA ASP A 75 8.28 3.12 8.08
C ASP A 75 6.81 2.75 7.81
N LEU A 76 5.87 3.66 8.11
CA LEU A 76 4.45 3.45 7.88
C LEU A 76 4.01 3.74 6.43
N LEU A 77 4.88 4.26 5.56
CA LEU A 77 4.58 4.50 4.15
C LEU A 77 4.46 3.18 3.38
N ARG A 78 3.41 3.06 2.58
CA ARG A 78 3.16 1.92 1.69
C ARG A 78 3.87 2.16 0.35
N ASN A 79 3.95 1.13 -0.48
CA ASN A 79 4.47 1.27 -1.83
C ASN A 79 3.59 2.25 -2.63
N GLY A 80 4.23 3.11 -3.42
CA GLY A 80 3.58 4.21 -4.12
C GLY A 80 3.36 5.46 -3.26
N GLU A 81 3.61 5.41 -1.95
CA GLU A 81 3.48 6.60 -1.10
C GLU A 81 4.83 7.19 -0.74
N TYR A 82 4.86 8.52 -0.66
CA TYR A 82 5.99 9.28 -0.09
C TYR A 82 5.50 10.57 0.57
N ALA A 83 6.29 11.09 1.52
CA ALA A 83 5.98 12.33 2.21
C ALA A 83 6.72 13.50 1.54
N LYS A 84 6.00 14.57 1.18
CA LYS A 84 6.58 15.79 0.61
C LYS A 84 5.69 16.99 0.94
N ASP A 85 6.33 18.12 1.29
CA ASP A 85 5.66 19.39 1.60
C ASP A 85 4.52 19.26 2.64
N GLY A 86 4.77 18.46 3.69
CA GLY A 86 3.81 18.22 4.76
C GLY A 86 2.59 17.39 4.36
N LYS A 87 2.65 16.69 3.22
CA LYS A 87 1.57 15.82 2.72
C LYS A 87 2.11 14.44 2.39
N ILE A 88 1.22 13.45 2.44
CA ILE A 88 1.48 12.11 1.89
C ILE A 88 0.96 12.13 0.45
N ILE A 89 1.86 11.90 -0.50
CA ILE A 89 1.57 11.80 -1.91
C ILE A 89 1.51 10.33 -2.30
N TYR A 90 0.51 9.96 -3.10
CA TYR A 90 0.37 8.63 -3.67
C TYR A 90 0.61 8.67 -5.18
N VAL A 91 1.41 7.73 -5.67
CA VAL A 91 1.72 7.50 -7.08
C VAL A 91 1.19 6.12 -7.45
N GLU A 92 0.28 6.08 -8.41
CA GLU A 92 -0.24 4.81 -8.92
C GLU A 92 0.82 4.06 -9.72
N ALA A 93 0.86 2.73 -9.59
CA ALA A 93 1.75 1.88 -10.36
C ALA A 93 1.40 1.94 -11.86
N PRO A 94 2.38 2.19 -12.75
CA PRO A 94 2.16 2.08 -14.19
C PRO A 94 1.69 0.67 -14.58
N LYS A 95 0.67 0.59 -15.44
CA LYS A 95 0.06 -0.68 -15.87
C LYS A 95 0.97 -1.54 -16.74
N ASP A 96 2.01 -0.94 -17.32
CA ASP A 96 2.95 -1.61 -18.21
C ASP A 96 4.11 -2.27 -17.44
N LEU A 97 4.26 -2.03 -16.14
CA LEU A 97 5.20 -2.76 -15.30
C LEU A 97 4.69 -4.17 -15.05
N LEU A 98 5.51 -5.16 -15.40
CA LEU A 98 5.13 -6.56 -15.26
C LEU A 98 5.29 -7.02 -13.80
N ARG A 99 6.31 -6.50 -13.09
CA ARG A 99 6.44 -6.64 -11.64
C ARG A 99 6.72 -5.26 -11.03
N PRO A 100 5.69 -4.49 -10.67
CA PRO A 100 5.88 -3.16 -10.09
C PRO A 100 6.71 -3.23 -8.80
N ASN A 101 7.83 -2.51 -8.78
CA ASN A 101 8.65 -2.31 -7.59
C ASN A 101 8.68 -0.83 -7.25
N TRP A 102 8.51 -0.48 -5.97
CA TRP A 102 8.52 0.92 -5.53
C TRP A 102 9.92 1.31 -5.04
N ASN A 103 10.58 2.20 -5.77
CA ASN A 103 11.86 2.76 -5.37
C ASN A 103 11.60 3.92 -4.38
N ARG A 104 11.82 3.66 -3.09
CA ARG A 104 11.56 4.63 -2.00
C ARG A 104 12.53 5.80 -1.99
N GLU A 105 13.72 5.66 -2.57
CA GLU A 105 14.71 6.74 -2.61
C GLU A 105 14.36 7.75 -3.70
N LEU A 106 13.96 7.26 -4.87
CA LEU A 106 13.60 8.08 -6.02
C LEU A 106 12.11 8.45 -6.07
N ASN A 107 11.28 7.80 -5.26
CA ASN A 107 9.82 7.93 -5.24
C ASN A 107 9.19 7.65 -6.63
N ILE A 108 9.66 6.59 -7.29
CA ILE A 108 9.15 6.15 -8.59
C ILE A 108 8.90 4.64 -8.59
N TRP A 109 8.00 4.20 -9.48
CA TRP A 109 7.83 2.78 -9.78
C TRP A 109 8.84 2.33 -10.83
N GLU A 110 9.40 1.14 -10.66
CA GLU A 110 10.37 0.53 -11.58
C GLU A 110 10.01 -0.95 -11.83
N GLU A 111 10.60 -1.52 -12.88
CA GLU A 111 10.45 -2.94 -13.19
C GLU A 111 11.29 -3.77 -12.21
N GLY A 112 10.60 -4.55 -11.36
CA GLY A 112 11.21 -5.42 -10.37
C GLY A 112 11.66 -6.78 -10.92
N MET A 113 11.30 -7.11 -12.17
CA MET A 113 11.85 -8.31 -12.82
C MET A 113 13.30 -8.11 -13.25
N LYS A 114 14.10 -9.16 -13.06
CA LYS A 114 15.46 -9.18 -13.57
C LYS A 114 15.46 -9.31 -15.09
N LYS A 115 16.48 -8.73 -15.73
CA LYS A 115 16.71 -8.84 -17.18
C LYS A 115 16.66 -10.29 -17.68
N ALA A 116 17.25 -11.23 -16.93
CA ALA A 116 17.23 -12.66 -17.27
C ALA A 116 15.81 -13.28 -17.25
N GLU A 117 14.95 -12.88 -16.30
CA GLU A 117 13.55 -13.33 -16.24
C GLU A 117 12.77 -12.82 -17.46
N LEU A 118 12.97 -11.55 -17.83
CA LEU A 118 12.33 -10.95 -19.00
C LEU A 118 12.78 -11.62 -20.32
N ILE A 119 14.08 -11.93 -20.43
CA ILE A 119 14.62 -12.67 -21.59
C ILE A 119 13.95 -14.03 -21.71
N GLU A 120 13.78 -14.76 -20.61
CA GLU A 120 13.14 -16.08 -20.62
C GLU A 120 11.64 -15.98 -20.99
N ILE A 121 10.92 -14.99 -20.45
CA ILE A 121 9.53 -14.73 -20.85
C ILE A 121 9.44 -14.44 -22.36
N ARG A 122 10.31 -13.57 -22.88
CA ARG A 122 10.36 -13.24 -24.30
C ARG A 122 10.65 -14.48 -25.16
N LYS A 123 11.60 -15.31 -24.75
CA LYS A 123 11.95 -16.56 -25.44
C LYS A 123 10.76 -17.53 -25.50
N ASN A 124 10.04 -17.69 -24.40
CA ASN A 124 8.86 -18.56 -24.35
C ASN A 124 7.74 -18.06 -25.26
N LYS A 125 7.48 -16.74 -25.30
CA LYS A 125 6.51 -16.15 -26.22
C LYS A 125 6.90 -16.31 -27.69
N ILE A 126 8.19 -16.19 -28.02
CA ILE A 126 8.70 -16.47 -29.37
C ILE A 126 8.45 -17.93 -29.75
N LEU A 127 8.71 -18.87 -28.84
CA LEU A 127 8.44 -20.28 -29.09
C LEU A 127 6.94 -20.56 -29.29
N GLU A 128 6.07 -19.89 -28.53
CA GLU A 128 4.62 -19.96 -28.70
C GLU A 128 4.18 -19.42 -30.07
N TYR A 129 4.73 -18.28 -30.49
CA TYR A 129 4.46 -17.69 -31.81
C TYR A 129 4.76 -18.69 -32.94
N TYR A 130 5.95 -19.33 -32.91
CA TYR A 130 6.32 -20.31 -33.93
C TYR A 130 5.41 -21.55 -33.95
N LYS A 131 4.92 -21.99 -32.79
CA LYS A 131 3.93 -23.08 -32.74
C LYS A 131 2.62 -22.70 -33.41
N LEU A 132 2.13 -21.48 -33.18
CA LEU A 132 0.92 -20.97 -33.82
C LEU A 132 1.11 -20.77 -35.33
N GLU A 133 2.30 -20.33 -35.76
CA GLU A 133 2.64 -20.21 -37.17
C GLU A 133 2.61 -21.57 -37.88
N ASP A 134 3.19 -22.60 -37.26
CA ASP A 134 3.12 -23.98 -37.77
C ASP A 134 1.69 -24.51 -37.81
N GLU A 135 0.91 -24.30 -36.75
CA GLU A 135 -0.50 -24.71 -36.68
C GLU A 135 -1.33 -24.04 -37.78
N LYS A 136 -1.19 -22.72 -37.95
CA LYS A 136 -1.84 -21.96 -39.02
C LYS A 136 -1.53 -22.56 -40.39
N ARG A 137 -0.24 -22.79 -40.67
CA ARG A 137 0.21 -23.36 -41.95
C ARG A 137 -0.37 -24.76 -42.20
N ILE A 138 -0.46 -25.59 -41.17
CA ILE A 138 -1.05 -26.94 -41.26
C ILE A 138 -2.54 -26.86 -41.59
N LEU A 139 -3.28 -25.96 -40.92
CA LEU A 139 -4.72 -25.78 -41.15
C LEU A 139 -5.02 -25.21 -42.53
N GLU A 140 -4.26 -24.20 -42.97
CA GLU A 140 -4.35 -23.60 -44.31
C GLU A 140 -4.04 -24.62 -45.41
N GLY A 141 -3.05 -25.50 -45.19
CA GLY A 141 -2.69 -26.56 -46.12
C GLY A 141 -3.59 -27.81 -46.04
N SER A 142 -4.56 -27.84 -45.12
CA SER A 142 -5.43 -28.99 -44.91
C SER A 142 -6.54 -29.07 -45.98
N LYS A 143 -7.21 -30.23 -46.06
CA LYS A 143 -8.42 -30.39 -46.90
C LYS A 143 -9.67 -29.77 -46.26
N PHE A 144 -9.57 -29.22 -45.05
CA PHE A 144 -10.68 -28.72 -44.23
C PHE A 144 -10.34 -27.37 -43.59
N PRO A 145 -9.94 -26.34 -44.36
CA PRO A 145 -9.66 -25.03 -43.77
C PRO A 145 -10.93 -24.39 -43.20
N ILE A 146 -10.82 -23.81 -42.01
CA ILE A 146 -11.89 -23.03 -41.37
C ILE A 146 -11.36 -21.61 -41.16
N ASP A 147 -11.93 -20.65 -41.89
CA ASP A 147 -11.50 -19.24 -41.88
C ASP A 147 -11.52 -18.63 -40.47
N GLU A 148 -12.50 -19.01 -39.65
CA GLU A 148 -12.63 -18.52 -38.28
C GLU A 148 -11.50 -19.01 -37.36
N GLU A 149 -11.05 -20.27 -37.52
CA GLU A 149 -9.91 -20.82 -36.77
C GLU A 149 -8.60 -20.13 -37.18
N ILE A 150 -8.38 -19.96 -38.49
CA ILE A 150 -7.21 -19.27 -39.03
C ILE A 150 -7.17 -17.81 -38.57
N LYS A 151 -8.33 -17.14 -38.55
CA LYS A 151 -8.47 -15.77 -38.04
C LYS A 151 -8.13 -15.69 -36.55
N ALA A 152 -8.68 -16.59 -35.73
CA ALA A 152 -8.40 -16.63 -34.30
C ALA A 152 -6.91 -16.86 -33.99
N ILE A 153 -6.23 -17.74 -34.74
CA ILE A 153 -4.78 -17.93 -34.63
C ILE A 153 -4.03 -16.66 -35.02
N THR A 154 -4.41 -16.03 -36.13
CA THR A 154 -3.77 -14.79 -36.62
C THR A 154 -3.90 -13.64 -35.60
N GLU A 155 -5.07 -13.49 -34.96
CA GLU A 155 -5.29 -12.49 -33.91
C GLU A 155 -4.41 -12.74 -32.68
N ARG A 156 -4.26 -14.02 -32.26
CA ARG A 156 -3.35 -14.40 -31.16
C ARG A 156 -1.90 -14.10 -31.50
N MET A 157 -1.46 -14.42 -32.72
CA MET A 157 -0.11 -14.12 -33.19
C MET A 157 0.19 -12.61 -33.15
N ALA A 158 -0.76 -11.77 -33.58
CA ALA A 158 -0.59 -10.32 -33.55
C ALA A 158 -0.43 -9.79 -32.11
N ILE A 159 -1.18 -10.33 -31.14
CA ILE A 159 -1.02 -9.99 -29.72
C ILE A 159 0.37 -10.41 -29.22
N LEU A 160 0.81 -11.63 -29.53
CA LEU A 160 2.14 -12.10 -29.15
C LEU A 160 3.26 -11.25 -29.75
N GLU A 161 3.13 -10.82 -31.00
CA GLU A 161 4.11 -9.96 -31.66
C GLU A 161 4.27 -8.62 -30.92
N VAL A 162 3.15 -7.99 -30.55
CA VAL A 162 3.16 -6.77 -29.73
C VAL A 162 3.84 -7.01 -28.39
N ASP A 163 3.50 -8.10 -27.70
CA ASP A 163 4.10 -8.45 -26.41
C ASP A 163 5.62 -8.70 -26.51
N ILE A 164 6.07 -9.44 -27.54
CA ILE A 164 7.48 -9.75 -27.77
C ILE A 164 8.28 -8.47 -28.03
N ASN A 165 7.72 -7.54 -28.80
CA ASN A 165 8.35 -6.26 -29.10
C ASN A 165 8.38 -5.37 -27.84
N ASN A 166 7.31 -5.31 -27.07
CA ASN A 166 7.27 -4.58 -25.79
C ASN A 166 8.32 -5.11 -24.80
N LEU A 167 8.44 -6.44 -24.68
CA LEU A 167 9.46 -7.07 -23.85
C LEU A 167 10.88 -6.76 -24.34
N GLN A 168 11.10 -6.71 -25.65
CA GLN A 168 12.40 -6.34 -26.21
C GLN A 168 12.82 -4.93 -25.78
N GLU A 169 11.92 -3.95 -25.87
CA GLU A 169 12.23 -2.57 -25.48
C GLU A 169 12.46 -2.46 -23.96
N LYS A 170 11.69 -3.19 -23.14
CA LYS A 170 11.94 -3.28 -21.69
C LYS A 170 13.31 -3.90 -21.36
N ILE A 171 13.72 -4.96 -22.04
CA ILE A 171 15.03 -5.60 -21.86
C ILE A 171 16.19 -4.66 -22.25
N LYS A 172 16.00 -3.80 -23.25
CA LYS A 172 17.00 -2.79 -23.66
C LYS A 172 17.13 -1.65 -22.65
N ALA A 173 16.04 -1.29 -21.97
CA ALA A 173 16.02 -0.21 -20.99
C ALA A 173 16.65 -0.58 -19.63
N LEU A 174 16.84 -1.87 -19.33
CA LEU A 174 17.53 -2.40 -18.15
C LEU A 174 19.01 -2.69 -18.42
#